data_AF-A0A958M8J4-F1
#
_entry.id   AF-A0A958M8J4-F1
#
_cell.length_a   1.000
_cell.length_b   1.000
_cell.length_c   1.000
_cell.angle_alpha   90.00
_cell.angle_beta   90.00
_cell.angle_gamma   90.00
#
_symmetry.space_group_name_H-M   'P 1'
#
loop_
_entity.id
_entity.type
_entity.pdbx_description
1 polymer ?
#
loop_
_entity_poly.entity_id
_entity_poly.type
_entity_poly.pdbx_seq_one_letter_code
_entity_poly.pdbx_strand_id
1 'polypeptide(L)'
;MQILLIEPFFSGSHRQWAMGFQRHSRHRVEILSLPGRHWKRRMYDGAVSLARQFLRSDTRPDLILATDMLDLATFLSLTRSRLQQTPVALYFHENQITYPWSPTDQDPKLRRNNQYGFLNYTSALCADRIFFNSAFHRNSFFSALPAFLKQFPDHRELDLISGLKAKSQVLLLGLDLQTLLQPQPAQRPTEPVILWNHRWEYDKDPALFFRTLQQVRDHGQAFKLIVLGKAYKKSPEAFAWAKQELGAELLHFGYVTDRTEYARWLHLADILPVTSRQDFFGASAVEAIYCQCYPLLPDRLAFPEHIPTGKHEQHIYRNDEDLLNM
;
A
#
# COMPACT_ATOMS: atom_id res chain seq x y z
N MET A 1 23.52 -3.13 -15.83
CA MET A 1 22.34 -2.54 -16.47
C MET A 1 22.02 -1.20 -15.83
N GLN A 2 21.60 -0.24 -16.64
CA GLN A 2 20.99 1.03 -16.25
C GLN A 2 19.46 0.87 -16.29
N ILE A 3 18.81 1.03 -15.13
CA ILE A 3 17.35 0.92 -14.98
C ILE A 3 16.80 2.33 -14.79
N LEU A 4 15.82 2.72 -15.61
CA LEU A 4 15.04 3.94 -15.40
C LEU A 4 13.76 3.57 -14.63
N LEU A 5 13.70 3.93 -13.36
CA LEU A 5 12.52 3.79 -12.53
C LEU A 5 11.64 5.03 -12.68
N ILE A 6 10.37 4.86 -13.07
CA ILE A 6 9.45 5.96 -13.31
C ILE A 6 8.31 5.92 -12.28
N GLU A 7 8.25 6.95 -11.41
CA GLU A 7 7.26 7.06 -10.34
C GLU A 7 6.60 8.46 -10.33
N PRO A 8 5.41 8.63 -10.93
CA PRO A 8 4.69 9.91 -10.97
C PRO A 8 4.22 10.43 -9.60
N PHE A 9 4.09 9.58 -8.61
CA PHE A 9 3.61 9.88 -7.27
C PHE A 9 4.69 9.58 -6.22
N PHE A 10 5.75 10.39 -6.19
CA PHE A 10 6.89 10.17 -5.31
C PHE A 10 6.65 10.67 -3.88
N SER A 11 5.91 9.91 -3.10
CA SER A 11 5.65 10.17 -1.68
C SER A 11 5.40 8.85 -0.92
N GLY A 12 5.38 8.92 0.41
CA GLY A 12 4.99 7.80 1.28
C GLY A 12 5.72 6.48 0.95
N SER A 13 4.95 5.41 0.78
CA SER A 13 5.45 4.06 0.46
C SER A 13 6.08 3.97 -0.93
N HIS A 14 5.57 4.69 -1.93
CA HIS A 14 6.12 4.70 -3.29
C HIS A 14 7.57 5.24 -3.30
N ARG A 15 7.78 6.37 -2.62
CA ARG A 15 9.13 6.96 -2.47
C ARG A 15 10.06 6.01 -1.73
N GLN A 16 9.60 5.43 -0.61
CA GLN A 16 10.42 4.51 0.19
C GLN A 16 10.84 3.28 -0.62
N TRP A 17 9.91 2.67 -1.35
CA TRP A 17 10.18 1.55 -2.24
C TRP A 17 11.19 1.91 -3.34
N ALA A 18 10.95 3.01 -4.07
CA ALA A 18 11.81 3.40 -5.18
C ALA A 18 13.25 3.72 -4.71
N MET A 19 13.38 4.46 -3.60
CA MET A 19 14.68 4.76 -3.00
C MET A 19 15.36 3.50 -2.44
N GLY A 20 14.60 2.59 -1.81
CA GLY A 20 15.12 1.31 -1.33
C GLY A 20 15.63 0.46 -2.48
N PHE A 21 14.85 0.33 -3.57
CA PHE A 21 15.27 -0.37 -4.77
C PHE A 21 16.54 0.24 -5.36
N GLN A 22 16.63 1.57 -5.46
CA GLN A 22 17.84 2.24 -5.93
C GLN A 22 19.06 1.96 -5.04
N ARG A 23 18.88 2.03 -3.71
CA ARG A 23 19.97 1.86 -2.74
C ARG A 23 20.50 0.43 -2.68
N HIS A 24 19.63 -0.56 -2.76
CA HIS A 24 19.97 -1.97 -2.54
C HIS A 24 20.13 -2.77 -3.84
N SER A 25 19.94 -2.15 -5.01
CA SER A 25 20.14 -2.80 -6.29
C SER A 25 21.63 -2.92 -6.64
N ARG A 26 22.00 -4.05 -7.22
CA ARG A 26 23.30 -4.23 -7.90
C ARG A 26 23.37 -3.50 -9.25
N HIS A 27 22.26 -2.96 -9.72
CA HIS A 27 22.14 -2.24 -10.98
C HIS A 27 22.14 -0.73 -10.72
N ARG A 28 22.50 0.05 -11.75
CA ARG A 28 22.40 1.51 -11.65
C ARG A 28 20.95 1.91 -11.87
N VAL A 29 20.29 2.38 -10.81
CA VAL A 29 18.89 2.83 -10.89
C VAL A 29 18.85 4.35 -10.91
N GLU A 30 18.24 4.91 -11.95
CA GLU A 30 17.89 6.31 -12.05
C GLU A 30 16.40 6.48 -11.83
N ILE A 31 16.02 7.34 -10.88
CA ILE A 31 14.61 7.59 -10.54
C ILE A 31 14.16 8.86 -11.24
N LEU A 32 13.16 8.72 -12.10
CA LEU A 32 12.45 9.82 -12.75
C LEU A 32 11.08 9.96 -12.12
N SER A 33 10.81 11.09 -11.49
CA SER A 33 9.64 11.22 -10.62
C SER A 33 9.04 12.61 -10.53
N LEU A 34 7.82 12.71 -9.99
CA LEU A 34 7.16 13.98 -9.65
C LEU A 34 6.78 14.01 -8.17
N PRO A 35 6.63 15.20 -7.56
CA PRO A 35 6.15 15.30 -6.19
C PRO A 35 4.81 14.57 -6.01
N GLY A 36 4.71 13.71 -5.00
CA GLY A 36 3.52 12.92 -4.68
C GLY A 36 2.38 13.75 -4.08
N ARG A 37 1.73 14.53 -4.94
CA ARG A 37 0.51 15.31 -4.68
C ARG A 37 -0.43 15.15 -5.87
N HIS A 38 -1.74 15.26 -5.62
CA HIS A 38 -2.77 15.13 -6.65
C HIS A 38 -2.64 13.83 -7.46
N TRP A 39 -2.65 12.68 -6.78
CA TRP A 39 -2.40 11.36 -7.39
C TRP A 39 -3.22 11.12 -8.68
N LYS A 40 -4.49 11.54 -8.69
CA LYS A 40 -5.36 11.50 -9.87
C LYS A 40 -4.78 12.22 -11.08
N ARG A 41 -4.21 13.40 -10.87
CA ARG A 41 -3.55 14.18 -11.93
C ARG A 41 -2.20 13.56 -12.31
N ARG A 42 -1.52 12.88 -11.38
CA ARG A 42 -0.27 12.14 -11.66
C ARG A 42 -0.48 10.97 -12.60
N MET A 43 -1.61 10.28 -12.49
CA MET A 43 -1.96 9.21 -13.43
C MET A 43 -2.08 9.70 -14.87
N TYR A 44 -2.70 10.86 -15.12
CA TYR A 44 -2.81 11.42 -16.47
C TYR A 44 -1.57 12.19 -16.93
N ASP A 45 -1.32 13.36 -16.33
CA ASP A 45 -0.32 14.31 -16.82
C ASP A 45 1.10 13.94 -16.42
N GLY A 46 1.25 12.95 -15.53
CA GLY A 46 2.56 12.47 -15.08
C GLY A 46 3.38 11.96 -16.25
N ALA A 47 2.76 11.19 -17.15
CA ALA A 47 3.42 10.66 -18.34
C ALA A 47 3.99 11.76 -19.25
N VAL A 48 3.22 12.82 -19.52
CA VAL A 48 3.66 13.95 -20.34
C VAL A 48 4.85 14.68 -19.70
N SER A 49 4.74 14.95 -18.40
CA SER A 49 5.77 15.69 -17.66
C SER A 49 7.08 14.90 -17.58
N LEU A 50 6.99 13.60 -17.28
CA LEU A 50 8.14 12.71 -17.15
C LEU A 50 8.77 12.40 -18.51
N ALA A 51 7.96 12.22 -19.57
CA ALA A 51 8.47 12.07 -20.92
C ALA A 51 9.33 13.29 -21.33
N ARG A 52 8.86 14.52 -21.05
CA ARG A 52 9.65 15.74 -21.32
C ARG A 52 10.96 15.79 -20.53
N GLN A 53 10.94 15.36 -19.26
CA GLN A 53 12.17 15.30 -18.46
C GLN A 53 13.15 14.27 -19.02
N PHE A 54 12.68 13.07 -19.35
CA PHE A 54 13.49 12.02 -19.97
C PHE A 54 14.09 12.46 -21.31
N LEU A 55 13.28 13.07 -22.19
CA LEU A 55 13.76 13.53 -23.50
C LEU A 55 14.86 14.61 -23.39
N ARG A 56 14.91 15.36 -22.28
CA ARG A 56 15.95 16.35 -21.97
C ARG A 56 17.18 15.76 -21.27
N SER A 57 17.11 14.55 -20.75
CA SER A 57 18.26 13.87 -20.16
C SER A 57 19.01 13.05 -21.21
N ASP A 58 20.28 12.75 -20.95
CA ASP A 58 21.09 11.87 -21.79
C ASP A 58 20.92 10.38 -21.44
N THR A 59 20.04 10.05 -20.50
CA THR A 59 19.77 8.71 -20.00
C THR A 59 19.48 7.70 -21.12
N ARG A 60 20.19 6.57 -21.12
CA ARG A 60 20.00 5.44 -22.04
C ARG A 60 19.74 4.17 -21.21
N PRO A 61 18.48 3.89 -20.84
CA PRO A 61 18.19 2.75 -20.00
C PRO A 61 18.21 1.45 -20.78
N ASP A 62 18.72 0.39 -20.14
CA ASP A 62 18.59 -0.99 -20.59
C ASP A 62 17.20 -1.58 -20.24
N LEU A 63 16.52 -0.98 -19.26
CA LEU A 63 15.22 -1.40 -18.76
C LEU A 63 14.44 -0.21 -18.20
N ILE A 64 13.15 -0.14 -18.49
CA ILE A 64 12.21 0.77 -17.82
C ILE A 64 11.46 -0.02 -16.74
N LEU A 65 11.43 0.51 -15.52
CA LEU A 65 10.58 0.02 -14.43
C LEU A 65 9.58 1.12 -14.08
N ALA A 66 8.35 1.03 -14.58
CA ALA A 66 7.29 1.98 -14.30
C ALA A 66 6.39 1.48 -13.16
N THR A 67 5.70 2.40 -12.48
CA THR A 67 4.64 2.04 -11.52
C THR A 67 3.25 2.18 -12.15
N ASP A 68 2.25 1.49 -11.57
CA ASP A 68 0.85 1.53 -11.99
C ASP A 68 0.23 2.93 -12.01
N MET A 69 0.87 3.88 -11.32
CA MET A 69 0.52 5.30 -11.28
C MET A 69 0.90 6.06 -12.56
N LEU A 70 1.60 5.43 -13.51
CA LEU A 70 1.97 6.02 -14.79
C LEU A 70 1.02 5.55 -15.90
N ASP A 71 0.49 6.48 -16.69
CA ASP A 71 0.03 6.18 -18.05
C ASP A 71 1.24 5.79 -18.92
N LEU A 72 1.57 4.50 -18.88
CA LEU A 72 2.74 3.95 -19.53
C LEU A 72 2.59 3.99 -21.06
N ALA A 73 1.39 3.77 -21.57
CA ALA A 73 1.10 3.84 -23.00
C ALA A 73 1.44 5.23 -23.56
N THR A 74 0.98 6.29 -22.89
CA THR A 74 1.29 7.67 -23.27
C THR A 74 2.78 7.97 -23.13
N PHE A 75 3.42 7.55 -22.03
CA PHE A 75 4.85 7.77 -21.83
C PHE A 75 5.69 7.15 -22.96
N LEU A 76 5.43 5.88 -23.31
CA LEU A 76 6.15 5.18 -24.37
C LEU A 76 5.90 5.82 -25.74
N SER A 77 4.65 6.23 -26.03
CA SER A 77 4.33 6.93 -27.29
C SER A 77 5.12 8.24 -27.45
N LEU A 78 5.20 9.04 -26.39
CA LEU A 78 5.92 10.32 -26.39
C LEU A 78 7.45 10.17 -26.43
N THR A 79 7.98 9.03 -26.00
CA THR A 79 9.42 8.75 -25.91
C THR A 79 9.92 7.74 -26.94
N ARG A 80 9.05 7.32 -27.87
CA ARG A 80 9.32 6.26 -28.86
C ARG A 80 10.59 6.46 -29.68
N SER A 81 10.98 7.70 -29.96
CA SER A 81 12.20 8.01 -30.72
C SER A 81 13.49 7.56 -30.01
N ARG A 82 13.42 7.30 -28.69
CA ARG A 82 14.56 6.89 -27.86
C ARG A 82 14.39 5.56 -27.15
N LEU A 83 13.16 5.11 -26.93
CA LEU A 83 12.85 3.93 -26.11
C LEU A 83 12.17 2.78 -26.87
N GLN A 84 12.14 2.82 -28.22
CA GLN A 84 11.40 1.84 -29.04
C GLN A 84 11.70 0.38 -28.73
N GLN A 85 12.96 0.06 -28.43
CA GLN A 85 13.44 -1.31 -28.20
C GLN A 85 13.75 -1.59 -26.72
N THR A 86 13.45 -0.64 -25.81
CA THR A 86 13.78 -0.78 -24.40
C THR A 86 12.71 -1.63 -23.71
N PRO A 87 13.08 -2.78 -23.09
CA PRO A 87 12.13 -3.58 -22.33
C PRO A 87 11.49 -2.81 -21.18
N VAL A 88 10.25 -3.16 -20.86
CA VAL A 88 9.43 -2.46 -19.86
C VAL A 88 8.85 -3.44 -18.85
N ALA A 89 9.10 -3.17 -17.58
CA ALA A 89 8.41 -3.78 -16.46
C ALA A 89 7.44 -2.77 -15.82
N LEU A 90 6.27 -3.23 -15.43
CA LEU A 90 5.27 -2.45 -14.69
C LEU A 90 5.07 -3.06 -13.30
N TYR A 91 5.22 -2.25 -12.26
CA TYR A 91 5.04 -2.65 -10.87
C TYR A 91 3.78 -2.03 -10.27
N PHE A 92 2.89 -2.87 -9.76
CA PHE A 92 1.62 -2.50 -9.14
C PHE A 92 1.76 -2.35 -7.62
N HIS A 93 1.75 -1.10 -7.16
CA HIS A 93 1.54 -0.72 -5.75
C HIS A 93 0.05 -0.77 -5.39
N GLU A 94 -0.80 -0.33 -6.30
CA GLU A 94 -2.24 -0.29 -6.16
C GLU A 94 -2.97 -0.64 -7.47
N ASN A 95 -4.26 -0.92 -7.38
CA ASN A 95 -5.12 -1.25 -8.52
C ASN A 95 -6.41 -0.43 -8.47
N GLN A 96 -6.58 0.50 -9.40
CA GLN A 96 -7.74 1.38 -9.47
C GLN A 96 -9.02 0.70 -9.98
N ILE A 97 -8.96 -0.54 -10.47
CA ILE A 97 -10.18 -1.34 -10.77
C ILE A 97 -10.91 -1.70 -9.47
N THR A 98 -10.18 -2.07 -8.42
CA THR A 98 -10.74 -2.52 -7.13
C THR A 98 -10.50 -1.51 -6.00
N TYR A 99 -10.00 -0.32 -6.33
CA TYR A 99 -9.69 0.69 -5.31
C TYR A 99 -10.98 1.24 -4.68
N PRO A 100 -11.07 1.28 -3.34
CA PRO A 100 -12.25 1.79 -2.65
C PRO A 100 -12.30 3.31 -2.79
N TRP A 101 -13.38 3.79 -3.40
CA TRP A 101 -13.61 5.22 -3.53
C TRP A 101 -14.26 5.76 -2.25
N SER A 102 -13.73 6.87 -1.72
CA SER A 102 -14.36 7.55 -0.60
C SER A 102 -15.80 7.95 -0.98
N PRO A 103 -16.79 7.82 -0.08
CA PRO A 103 -18.16 8.31 -0.31
C PRO A 103 -18.22 9.82 -0.63
N THR A 104 -17.18 10.56 -0.22
CA THR A 104 -17.05 11.99 -0.48
C THR A 104 -16.31 12.33 -1.78
N ASP A 105 -15.81 11.32 -2.49
CA ASP A 105 -15.17 11.49 -3.80
C ASP A 105 -16.22 11.78 -4.87
N GLN A 106 -15.95 12.75 -5.74
CA GLN A 106 -16.85 13.14 -6.83
C GLN A 106 -16.67 12.25 -8.06
N ASP A 107 -15.52 11.62 -8.27
CA ASP A 107 -15.24 10.90 -9.52
C ASP A 107 -16.18 9.73 -9.78
N PRO A 108 -16.58 8.90 -8.79
CA PRO A 108 -17.60 7.89 -9.01
C PRO A 108 -18.95 8.47 -9.45
N LYS A 109 -19.37 9.58 -8.84
CA LYS A 109 -20.63 10.27 -9.20
C LYS A 109 -20.58 10.82 -10.62
N LEU A 110 -19.40 11.28 -11.03
CA LEU A 110 -19.14 11.80 -12.38
C LEU A 110 -18.74 10.70 -13.38
N ARG A 111 -18.72 9.42 -12.97
CA ARG A 111 -18.26 8.26 -13.77
C ARG A 111 -16.86 8.41 -14.36
N ARG A 112 -15.97 9.11 -13.64
CA ARG A 112 -14.57 9.34 -14.02
C ARG A 112 -13.62 8.28 -13.46
N ASN A 113 -14.08 7.49 -12.49
CA ASN A 113 -13.29 6.47 -11.81
C ASN A 113 -12.83 5.34 -12.76
N ASN A 114 -13.62 5.00 -13.78
CA ASN A 114 -13.28 3.93 -14.72
C ASN A 114 -12.02 4.23 -15.53
N GLN A 115 -11.70 5.50 -15.77
CA GLN A 115 -10.53 5.89 -16.54
C GLN A 115 -9.22 5.48 -15.85
N TYR A 116 -9.16 5.51 -14.52
CA TYR A 116 -7.97 5.07 -13.77
C TYR A 116 -7.74 3.55 -13.87
N GLY A 117 -8.81 2.76 -13.76
CA GLY A 117 -8.74 1.32 -13.97
C GLY A 117 -8.39 0.97 -15.42
N PHE A 118 -8.89 1.75 -16.39
CA PHE A 118 -8.56 1.56 -17.80
C PHE A 118 -7.09 1.89 -18.08
N LEU A 119 -6.54 2.93 -17.45
CA LEU A 119 -5.12 3.25 -17.50
C LEU A 119 -4.26 2.12 -16.94
N ASN A 120 -4.60 1.55 -15.78
CA ASN A 120 -3.88 0.37 -15.28
C ASN A 120 -3.90 -0.78 -16.30
N TYR A 121 -5.06 -1.04 -16.91
CA TYR A 121 -5.22 -2.09 -17.92
C TYR A 121 -4.37 -1.83 -19.17
N THR A 122 -4.42 -0.63 -19.74
CA THR A 122 -3.63 -0.30 -20.95
C THR A 122 -2.13 -0.24 -20.64
N SER A 123 -1.73 0.27 -19.48
CA SER A 123 -0.35 0.20 -19.03
C SER A 123 0.14 -1.25 -18.91
N ALA A 124 -0.69 -2.16 -18.36
CA ALA A 124 -0.37 -3.58 -18.30
C ALA A 124 -0.24 -4.23 -19.69
N LEU A 125 -1.07 -3.83 -20.66
CA LEU A 125 -0.93 -4.29 -22.04
C LEU A 125 0.43 -3.89 -22.64
N CYS A 126 0.88 -2.66 -22.39
CA CYS A 126 2.15 -2.13 -22.93
C CYS A 126 3.43 -2.69 -22.27
N ALA A 127 3.35 -3.27 -21.08
CA ALA A 127 4.52 -3.78 -20.37
C ALA A 127 4.94 -5.19 -20.85
N ASP A 128 6.23 -5.50 -20.91
CA ASP A 128 6.72 -6.86 -21.19
C ASP A 128 6.57 -7.78 -19.98
N ARG A 129 6.67 -7.22 -18.76
CA ARG A 129 6.48 -7.91 -17.48
C ARG A 129 5.63 -7.09 -16.54
N ILE A 130 4.77 -7.76 -15.77
CA ILE A 130 3.92 -7.13 -14.77
C ILE A 130 4.24 -7.75 -13.40
N PHE A 131 4.42 -6.90 -12.41
CA PHE A 131 4.72 -7.30 -11.04
C PHE A 131 3.66 -6.78 -10.09
N PHE A 132 3.18 -7.64 -9.19
CA PHE A 132 2.25 -7.28 -8.12
C PHE A 132 2.91 -7.48 -6.77
N ASN A 133 2.67 -6.56 -5.84
CA ASN A 133 3.26 -6.59 -4.49
C ASN A 133 2.76 -7.76 -3.61
N SER A 134 1.68 -8.45 -3.97
CA SER A 134 1.17 -9.65 -3.27
C SER A 134 0.40 -10.57 -4.23
N ALA A 135 0.16 -11.81 -3.79
CA ALA A 135 -0.70 -12.74 -4.54
C ALA A 135 -2.15 -12.26 -4.55
N PHE A 136 -2.65 -11.73 -3.42
CA PHE A 136 -3.94 -11.11 -3.27
C PHE A 136 -4.14 -9.99 -4.28
N HIS A 137 -3.17 -9.07 -4.41
CA HIS A 137 -3.28 -7.95 -5.34
C HIS A 137 -3.39 -8.44 -6.80
N ARG A 138 -2.52 -9.38 -7.20
CA ARG A 138 -2.59 -10.01 -8.53
C ARG A 138 -3.96 -10.65 -8.78
N ASN A 139 -4.45 -11.42 -7.81
CA ASN A 139 -5.73 -12.13 -7.92
C ASN A 139 -6.92 -11.15 -7.94
N SER A 140 -6.85 -10.08 -7.16
CA SER A 140 -7.85 -9.01 -7.11
C SER A 140 -7.97 -8.30 -8.46
N PHE A 141 -6.84 -7.92 -9.07
CA PHE A 141 -6.80 -7.33 -10.41
C PHE A 141 -7.45 -8.24 -11.46
N PHE A 142 -6.98 -9.50 -11.55
CA PHE A 142 -7.45 -10.42 -12.58
C PHE A 142 -8.86 -10.97 -12.37
N SER A 143 -9.34 -11.00 -11.14
CA SER A 143 -10.73 -11.38 -10.85
C SER A 143 -11.70 -10.26 -11.22
N ALA A 144 -11.31 -9.00 -11.03
CA ALA A 144 -12.15 -7.85 -11.33
C ALA A 144 -12.11 -7.44 -12.82
N LEU A 145 -10.98 -7.66 -13.51
CA LEU A 145 -10.76 -7.21 -14.88
C LEU A 145 -11.84 -7.65 -15.88
N PRO A 146 -12.34 -8.91 -15.89
CA PRO A 146 -13.40 -9.31 -16.83
C PRO A 146 -14.70 -8.53 -16.63
N ALA A 147 -15.12 -8.33 -15.38
CA ALA A 147 -16.33 -7.57 -15.06
C ALA A 147 -16.15 -6.09 -15.39
N PHE A 148 -14.97 -5.54 -15.13
CA PHE A 148 -14.60 -4.18 -15.51
C PHE A 148 -14.70 -3.95 -17.03
N LEU A 149 -14.09 -4.82 -17.84
CA LEU A 149 -14.13 -4.70 -19.31
C LEU A 149 -15.54 -4.90 -19.88
N LYS A 150 -16.38 -5.72 -19.26
CA LYS A 150 -17.79 -5.92 -19.66
C LYS A 150 -18.68 -4.68 -19.46
N GLN A 151 -18.23 -3.67 -18.71
CA GLN A 151 -18.97 -2.40 -18.56
C GLN A 151 -18.94 -1.54 -19.83
N PHE A 152 -18.00 -1.80 -20.75
CA PHE A 152 -17.85 -1.03 -21.99
C PHE A 152 -18.73 -1.60 -23.12
N PRO A 153 -19.22 -0.74 -24.03
CA PRO A 153 -20.31 -1.09 -24.95
C PRO A 153 -19.93 -2.15 -26.00
N ASP A 154 -18.69 -2.14 -26.50
CA ASP A 154 -18.20 -3.03 -27.56
C ASP A 154 -16.68 -3.21 -27.42
N HIS A 155 -16.07 -4.12 -28.18
CA HIS A 155 -14.62 -4.35 -28.26
C HIS A 155 -13.98 -4.40 -26.87
N ARG A 156 -14.16 -5.55 -26.21
CA ARG A 156 -13.79 -5.76 -24.80
C ARG A 156 -12.52 -6.58 -24.61
N GLU A 157 -12.04 -7.23 -25.68
CA GLU A 157 -10.77 -7.96 -25.76
C GLU A 157 -10.50 -8.88 -24.55
N LEU A 158 -11.52 -9.61 -24.09
CA LEU A 158 -11.42 -10.46 -22.90
C LEU A 158 -10.41 -11.60 -23.07
N ASP A 159 -10.10 -11.97 -24.31
CA ASP A 159 -9.09 -12.95 -24.69
C ASP A 159 -7.67 -12.51 -24.31
N LEU A 160 -7.37 -11.21 -24.29
CA LEU A 160 -6.07 -10.65 -23.91
C LEU A 160 -5.72 -10.88 -22.43
N ILE A 161 -6.71 -11.14 -21.58
CA ILE A 161 -6.52 -11.36 -20.14
C ILE A 161 -5.58 -12.55 -19.89
N SER A 162 -5.65 -13.60 -20.71
CA SER A 162 -4.78 -14.77 -20.61
C SER A 162 -3.30 -14.41 -20.81
N GLY A 163 -3.00 -13.58 -21.82
CA GLY A 163 -1.66 -13.07 -22.09
C GLY A 163 -1.14 -12.15 -20.99
N LEU A 164 -2.00 -11.27 -20.45
CA LEU A 164 -1.67 -10.45 -19.29
C LEU A 164 -1.29 -11.31 -18.07
N LYS A 165 -2.06 -12.36 -17.78
CA LYS A 165 -1.77 -13.30 -16.69
C LYS A 165 -0.43 -14.01 -16.87
N ALA A 166 -0.10 -14.41 -18.10
CA ALA A 166 1.12 -15.15 -18.43
C ALA A 166 2.40 -14.33 -18.19
N LYS A 167 2.37 -13.02 -18.44
CA LYS A 167 3.49 -12.11 -18.19
C LYS A 167 3.48 -11.47 -16.78
N SER A 168 2.54 -11.86 -15.92
CA SER A 168 2.37 -11.32 -14.57
C SER A 168 2.92 -12.22 -13.47
N GLN A 169 3.68 -11.65 -12.55
CA GLN A 169 4.27 -12.36 -11.42
C GLN A 169 4.08 -11.59 -10.11
N VAL A 170 4.17 -12.31 -8.99
CA VAL A 170 4.24 -11.69 -7.67
C VAL A 170 5.70 -11.35 -7.39
N LEU A 171 5.95 -10.09 -7.06
CA LEU A 171 7.23 -9.60 -6.57
C LEU A 171 6.93 -8.79 -5.32
N LEU A 172 7.22 -9.36 -4.16
CA LEU A 172 6.88 -8.77 -2.87
C LEU A 172 7.54 -7.39 -2.70
N LEU A 173 6.88 -6.54 -1.92
CA LEU A 173 7.40 -5.22 -1.61
C LEU A 173 8.67 -5.35 -0.75
N GLY A 174 9.79 -4.81 -1.25
CA GLY A 174 11.02 -4.70 -0.47
C GLY A 174 10.88 -3.66 0.64
N LEU A 175 11.16 -4.06 1.89
CA LEU A 175 11.16 -3.19 3.06
C LEU A 175 12.55 -3.19 3.72
N ASP A 176 13.07 -2.00 4.05
CA ASP A 176 14.32 -1.85 4.80
C ASP A 176 14.07 -2.00 6.31
N LEU A 177 13.78 -3.24 6.72
CA LEU A 177 13.40 -3.58 8.10
C LEU A 177 14.55 -3.40 9.10
N GLN A 178 15.80 -3.45 8.64
CA GLN A 178 16.96 -3.25 9.51
C GLN A 178 16.97 -1.86 10.16
N THR A 179 16.35 -0.87 9.51
CA THR A 179 16.15 0.48 10.09
C THR A 179 15.28 0.50 11.35
N LEU A 180 14.54 -0.58 11.60
CA LEU A 180 13.68 -0.74 12.78
C LEU A 180 14.38 -1.47 13.92
N LEU A 181 15.61 -1.94 13.75
CA LEU A 181 16.36 -2.55 14.85
C LEU A 181 16.64 -1.49 15.92
N GLN A 182 16.09 -1.71 17.11
CA GLN A 182 16.32 -0.89 18.29
C GLN A 182 16.63 -1.80 19.48
N PRO A 183 17.36 -1.31 20.49
CA PRO A 183 17.42 -1.97 21.79
C PRO A 183 16.00 -2.14 22.36
N GLN A 184 15.78 -3.23 23.08
CA GLN A 184 14.52 -3.44 23.79
C GLN A 184 14.28 -2.31 24.80
N PRO A 185 13.01 -1.91 25.05
CA PRO A 185 12.69 -0.87 26.02
C PRO A 185 13.20 -1.25 27.40
N ALA A 186 13.90 -0.34 28.07
CA ALA A 186 14.43 -0.59 29.42
C ALA A 186 13.32 -0.74 30.48
N GLN A 187 12.16 -0.10 30.24
CA GLN A 187 10.96 -0.22 31.05
C GLN A 187 9.78 -0.46 30.11
N ARG A 188 8.94 -1.44 30.47
CA ARG A 188 7.70 -1.75 29.80
C ARG A 188 6.54 -1.57 30.78
N PRO A 189 5.35 -1.15 30.30
CA PRO A 189 4.13 -1.23 31.09
C PRO A 189 3.88 -2.66 31.58
N THR A 190 3.18 -2.78 32.71
CA THR A 190 2.75 -4.09 33.22
C THR A 190 1.55 -4.63 32.45
N GLU A 191 0.72 -3.73 31.94
CA GLU A 191 -0.43 -4.03 31.10
C GLU A 191 0.01 -4.23 29.64
N PRO A 192 -0.66 -5.10 28.86
CA PRO A 192 -0.38 -5.28 27.44
C PRO A 192 -0.50 -3.97 26.65
N VAL A 193 0.44 -3.73 25.74
CA VAL A 193 0.46 -2.54 24.89
C VAL A 193 -0.08 -2.86 23.51
N ILE A 194 -1.23 -2.27 23.16
CA ILE A 194 -1.91 -2.46 21.88
C ILE A 194 -1.51 -1.35 20.90
N LEU A 195 -1.27 -1.73 19.65
CA LEU A 195 -0.79 -0.85 18.60
C LEU A 195 -1.81 -0.59 17.49
N TRP A 196 -1.96 0.69 17.15
CA TRP A 196 -2.45 1.15 15.84
C TRP A 196 -1.30 1.85 15.12
N ASN A 197 -0.89 1.37 13.94
CA ASN A 197 0.19 2.00 13.14
C ASN A 197 -0.18 2.35 11.70
N HIS A 198 -1.47 2.49 11.43
CA HIS A 198 -1.97 2.87 10.11
C HIS A 198 -2.24 4.37 9.99
N ARG A 199 -2.30 4.87 8.75
CA ARG A 199 -2.81 6.22 8.46
C ARG A 199 -4.23 6.39 9.02
N TRP A 200 -4.57 7.61 9.42
CA TRP A 200 -5.89 7.90 9.99
C TRP A 200 -6.92 8.09 8.89
N GLU A 201 -7.29 6.98 8.26
CA GLU A 201 -8.16 6.92 7.10
C GLU A 201 -9.26 5.87 7.29
N TYR A 202 -10.37 6.06 6.56
CA TYR A 202 -11.58 5.25 6.69
C TYR A 202 -11.37 3.79 6.28
N ASP A 203 -10.57 3.53 5.24
CA ASP A 203 -10.28 2.19 4.72
C ASP A 203 -9.51 1.31 5.70
N LYS A 204 -8.88 1.91 6.72
CA LYS A 204 -8.20 1.19 7.81
C LYS A 204 -9.15 0.75 8.92
N ASP A 205 -10.42 1.16 8.85
CA ASP A 205 -11.49 0.84 9.80
C ASP A 205 -11.14 1.10 11.29
N PRO A 206 -10.80 2.34 11.65
CA PRO A 206 -10.53 2.71 13.04
C PRO A 206 -11.77 2.52 13.94
N ALA A 207 -12.97 2.52 13.37
CA ALA A 207 -14.21 2.36 14.12
C ALA A 207 -14.32 0.95 14.71
N LEU A 208 -14.01 -0.10 13.94
CA LEU A 208 -13.94 -1.46 14.48
C LEU A 208 -12.85 -1.55 15.56
N PHE A 209 -11.64 -1.08 15.25
CA PHE A 209 -10.51 -1.16 16.16
C PHE A 209 -10.81 -0.55 17.54
N PHE A 210 -11.29 0.70 17.57
CA PHE A 210 -11.55 1.38 18.83
C PHE A 210 -12.76 0.82 19.58
N ARG A 211 -13.79 0.32 18.88
CA ARG A 211 -14.91 -0.38 19.54
C ARG A 211 -14.48 -1.70 20.17
N THR A 212 -13.62 -2.47 19.51
CA THR A 212 -13.06 -3.69 20.10
C THR A 212 -12.32 -3.37 21.38
N LEU A 213 -11.49 -2.31 21.40
CA LEU A 213 -10.78 -1.90 22.63
C LEU A 213 -11.72 -1.41 23.74
N GLN A 214 -12.83 -0.77 23.37
CA GLN A 214 -13.88 -0.45 24.33
C GLN A 214 -14.44 -1.72 24.99
N GLN A 215 -14.77 -2.73 24.20
CA GLN A 215 -15.30 -4.00 24.72
C GLN A 215 -14.28 -4.74 25.60
N VAL A 216 -13.00 -4.74 25.21
CA VAL A 216 -11.91 -5.29 26.03
C VAL A 216 -11.85 -4.61 27.40
N ARG A 217 -11.96 -3.28 27.44
CA ARG A 217 -12.02 -2.52 28.70
C ARG A 217 -13.29 -2.82 29.50
N ASP A 218 -14.43 -2.87 28.84
CA ASP A 218 -15.73 -3.14 29.48
C ASP A 218 -15.79 -4.57 30.06
N HIS A 219 -14.99 -5.49 29.53
CA HIS A 219 -14.75 -6.83 30.09
C HIS A 219 -13.70 -6.84 31.23
N GLY A 220 -13.27 -5.67 31.72
CA GLY A 220 -12.35 -5.53 32.84
C GLY A 220 -10.89 -5.80 32.54
N GLN A 221 -10.50 -5.88 31.26
CA GLN A 221 -9.11 -6.08 30.87
C GLN A 221 -8.38 -4.74 30.78
N ALA A 222 -7.27 -4.61 31.51
CA ALA A 222 -6.43 -3.42 31.46
C ALA A 222 -5.43 -3.50 30.29
N PHE A 223 -5.24 -2.39 29.59
CA PHE A 223 -4.27 -2.28 28.50
C PHE A 223 -3.71 -0.86 28.41
N LYS A 224 -2.62 -0.73 27.65
CA LYS A 224 -2.09 0.55 27.15
C LYS A 224 -2.22 0.61 25.64
N LEU A 225 -2.28 1.82 25.09
CA LEU A 225 -2.57 2.04 23.68
C LEU A 225 -1.58 3.01 23.05
N ILE A 226 -1.01 2.60 21.92
CA ILE A 226 -0.21 3.45 21.04
C ILE A 226 -0.99 3.67 19.75
N VAL A 227 -1.32 4.94 19.45
CA VAL A 227 -1.95 5.32 18.18
C VAL A 227 -0.98 6.16 17.35
N LEU A 228 -0.33 5.51 16.38
CA LEU A 228 0.56 6.16 15.41
C LEU A 228 -0.20 6.52 14.14
N GLY A 229 0.48 7.22 13.23
CA GLY A 229 0.02 7.42 11.87
C GLY A 229 -0.36 8.86 11.56
N LYS A 230 -0.33 9.16 10.26
CA LYS A 230 -0.56 10.52 9.77
C LYS A 230 -2.05 10.83 9.75
N ALA A 231 -2.41 11.94 10.40
CA ALA A 231 -3.72 12.56 10.27
C ALA A 231 -3.82 13.38 8.98
N TYR A 232 -4.99 13.34 8.34
CA TYR A 232 -5.33 14.19 7.20
C TYR A 232 -6.51 15.10 7.54
N LYS A 233 -6.81 16.08 6.68
CA LYS A 233 -7.84 17.09 6.92
C LYS A 233 -9.22 16.52 7.31
N LYS A 234 -9.56 15.32 6.83
CA LYS A 234 -10.80 14.60 7.15
C LYS A 234 -10.46 13.24 7.78
N SER A 235 -9.87 13.26 8.97
CA SER A 235 -9.63 12.02 9.72
C SER A 235 -10.96 11.50 10.28
N PRO A 236 -11.16 10.17 10.36
CA PRO A 236 -12.38 9.59 10.93
C PRO A 236 -12.66 10.06 12.37
N GLU A 237 -13.92 10.27 12.71
CA GLU A 237 -14.37 10.71 14.05
C GLU A 237 -13.95 9.75 15.16
N ALA A 238 -13.77 8.48 14.83
CA ALA A 238 -13.31 7.44 15.73
C ALA A 238 -11.99 7.79 16.46
N PHE A 239 -11.09 8.56 15.83
CA PHE A 239 -9.87 9.03 16.49
C PHE A 239 -10.14 10.11 17.54
N ALA A 240 -11.06 11.04 17.28
CA ALA A 240 -11.44 12.05 18.25
C ALA A 240 -12.15 11.40 19.45
N TRP A 241 -13.04 10.46 19.17
CA TRP A 241 -13.67 9.60 20.18
C TRP A 241 -12.62 8.85 21.01
N ALA A 242 -11.66 8.18 20.38
CA ALA A 242 -10.63 7.41 21.11
C ALA A 242 -9.76 8.29 22.01
N LYS A 243 -9.43 9.51 21.56
CA LYS A 243 -8.66 10.45 22.37
C LYS A 243 -9.42 10.89 23.63
N GLN A 244 -10.74 11.00 23.54
CA GLN A 244 -11.60 11.37 24.67
C GLN A 244 -11.87 10.17 25.59
N GLU A 245 -12.28 9.05 25.02
CA GLU A 245 -12.80 7.91 25.76
C GLU A 245 -11.73 6.92 26.21
N LEU A 246 -10.61 6.81 25.49
CA LEU A 246 -9.47 5.92 25.82
C LEU A 246 -8.23 6.72 26.28
N GLY A 247 -8.43 7.95 26.73
CA GLY A 247 -7.33 8.88 27.06
C GLY A 247 -6.42 8.40 28.18
N ALA A 248 -6.93 7.58 29.12
CA ALA A 248 -6.16 7.06 30.26
C ALA A 248 -5.23 5.90 29.87
N GLU A 249 -5.54 5.24 28.76
CA GLU A 249 -4.82 4.10 28.20
C GLU A 249 -3.73 4.55 27.21
N LEU A 250 -3.82 5.77 26.68
CA LEU A 250 -2.89 6.28 25.66
C LEU A 250 -1.48 6.52 26.20
N LEU A 251 -0.50 5.84 25.58
CA LEU A 251 0.93 6.15 25.72
C LEU A 251 1.40 7.15 24.66
N HIS A 252 0.81 7.10 23.47
CA HIS A 252 1.12 8.00 22.36
C HIS A 252 -0.08 8.15 21.44
N PHE A 253 -0.25 9.35 20.87
CA PHE A 253 -1.34 9.65 19.95
C PHE A 253 -0.91 10.67 18.88
N GLY A 254 -0.51 10.18 17.71
CA GLY A 254 -0.19 11.04 16.57
C GLY A 254 0.93 10.52 15.66
N TYR A 255 1.27 11.33 14.67
CA TYR A 255 2.30 11.01 13.69
C TYR A 255 3.71 11.19 14.25
N VAL A 256 4.55 10.19 14.04
CA VAL A 256 5.98 10.24 14.38
C VAL A 256 6.78 10.42 13.09
N THR A 257 7.55 11.49 13.01
CA THR A 257 8.37 11.80 11.83
C THR A 257 9.71 11.08 11.83
N ASP A 258 10.27 10.84 13.02
CA ASP A 258 11.56 10.17 13.17
C ASP A 258 11.41 8.66 13.11
N ARG A 259 12.21 8.01 12.26
CA ARG A 259 12.12 6.56 12.04
C ARG A 259 12.58 5.76 13.25
N THR A 260 13.57 6.26 13.99
CA THR A 260 14.09 5.63 15.21
C THR A 260 13.04 5.67 16.32
N GLU A 261 12.37 6.80 16.49
CA GLU A 261 11.26 6.96 17.44
C GLU A 261 10.07 6.07 17.06
N TYR A 262 9.70 6.02 15.78
CA TYR A 262 8.68 5.09 15.30
C TYR A 262 9.02 3.64 15.65
N ALA A 263 10.27 3.22 15.42
CA ALA A 263 10.73 1.88 15.76
C ALA A 263 10.64 1.60 17.28
N ARG A 264 10.99 2.58 18.14
CA ARG A 264 10.83 2.43 19.60
C ARG A 264 9.39 2.17 20.01
N TRP A 265 8.43 2.88 19.41
CA TRP A 265 7.01 2.62 19.66
C TRP A 265 6.58 1.22 19.21
N LEU A 266 7.09 0.73 18.07
CA LEU A 266 6.82 -0.64 17.63
C LEU A 266 7.40 -1.69 18.60
N HIS A 267 8.63 -1.50 19.09
CA HIS A 267 9.26 -2.42 20.07
C HIS A 267 8.66 -2.35 21.48
N LEU A 268 7.89 -1.31 21.78
CA LEU A 268 7.12 -1.19 23.02
C LEU A 268 5.77 -1.91 22.94
N ALA A 269 5.23 -2.08 21.73
CA ALA A 269 3.94 -2.72 21.53
C ALA A 269 4.02 -4.25 21.65
N ASP A 270 2.99 -4.84 22.26
CA ASP A 270 2.85 -6.28 22.41
C ASP A 270 1.90 -6.87 21.37
N ILE A 271 0.78 -6.19 21.05
CA ILE A 271 -0.29 -6.72 20.20
C ILE A 271 -0.63 -5.72 19.07
N LEU A 272 -0.76 -6.21 17.84
CA LEU A 272 -1.18 -5.45 16.65
C LEU A 272 -2.49 -6.01 16.08
N PRO A 273 -3.65 -5.46 16.48
CA PRO A 273 -4.91 -5.66 15.78
C PRO A 273 -4.96 -4.86 14.48
N VAL A 274 -5.17 -5.53 13.34
CA VAL A 274 -5.33 -4.87 12.03
C VAL A 274 -6.77 -4.99 11.55
N THR A 275 -7.47 -3.88 11.47
CA THR A 275 -8.88 -3.85 11.04
C THR A 275 -9.08 -3.42 9.58
N SER A 276 -7.99 -3.25 8.83
CA SER A 276 -8.02 -2.71 7.46
C SER A 276 -9.01 -3.42 6.54
N ARG A 277 -9.79 -2.64 5.79
CA ARG A 277 -10.70 -3.07 4.72
C ARG A 277 -10.09 -2.89 3.33
N GLN A 278 -8.99 -2.15 3.23
CA GLN A 278 -8.16 -2.13 2.04
C GLN A 278 -6.68 -2.11 2.39
N ASP A 279 -5.94 -2.99 1.74
CA ASP A 279 -4.49 -2.98 1.64
C ASP A 279 -4.06 -3.98 0.55
N PHE A 280 -3.03 -3.66 -0.23
CA PHE A 280 -2.49 -4.57 -1.23
C PHE A 280 -1.24 -5.31 -0.74
N PHE A 281 -0.65 -4.87 0.38
CA PHE A 281 0.52 -5.54 0.96
C PHE A 281 0.48 -5.55 2.48
N GLY A 282 0.28 -4.43 3.17
CA GLY A 282 0.26 -4.38 4.63
C GLY A 282 1.63 -4.08 5.24
N ALA A 283 2.38 -3.15 4.64
CA ALA A 283 3.76 -2.83 5.05
C ALA A 283 3.89 -2.53 6.55
N SER A 284 2.96 -1.75 7.13
CA SER A 284 3.01 -1.42 8.56
C SER A 284 2.79 -2.65 9.45
N ALA A 285 2.02 -3.65 9.00
CA ALA A 285 1.86 -4.90 9.73
C ALA A 285 3.17 -5.70 9.70
N VAL A 286 3.83 -5.81 8.54
CA VAL A 286 5.13 -6.46 8.41
C VAL A 286 6.20 -5.78 9.27
N GLU A 287 6.21 -4.45 9.33
CA GLU A 287 7.11 -3.69 10.21
C GLU A 287 6.90 -4.02 11.69
N ALA A 288 5.64 -4.09 12.15
CA ALA A 288 5.34 -4.44 13.54
C ALA A 288 5.69 -5.90 13.88
N ILE A 289 5.41 -6.83 12.97
CA ILE A 289 5.79 -8.25 13.10
C ILE A 289 7.31 -8.37 13.23
N TYR A 290 8.08 -7.62 12.42
CA TYR A 290 9.53 -7.58 12.52
C TYR A 290 10.01 -7.08 13.90
N CYS A 291 9.29 -6.15 14.50
CA CYS A 291 9.53 -5.67 15.87
C CYS A 291 8.95 -6.59 16.96
N GLN A 292 8.60 -7.83 16.64
CA GLN A 292 8.08 -8.84 17.56
C GLN A 292 6.71 -8.53 18.17
N CYS A 293 5.95 -7.62 17.57
CA CYS A 293 4.56 -7.38 17.96
C CYS A 293 3.68 -8.55 17.50
N TYR A 294 2.83 -9.08 18.39
CA TYR A 294 1.94 -10.19 18.12
C TYR A 294 0.80 -9.75 17.18
N PRO A 295 0.73 -10.25 15.94
CA PRO A 295 -0.23 -9.77 14.97
C PRO A 295 -1.59 -10.47 15.12
N LEU A 296 -2.67 -9.69 15.13
CA LEU A 296 -4.05 -10.14 14.93
C LEU A 296 -4.54 -9.53 13.62
N LEU A 297 -4.43 -10.30 12.54
CA LEU A 297 -4.70 -9.85 11.18
C LEU A 297 -6.00 -10.45 10.65
N PRO A 298 -6.68 -9.81 9.70
CA PRO A 298 -7.95 -10.32 9.23
C PRO A 298 -7.76 -11.36 8.11
N ASP A 299 -8.71 -12.29 7.98
CA ASP A 299 -8.80 -13.25 6.88
C ASP A 299 -9.29 -12.60 5.57
N ARG A 300 -8.55 -11.60 5.10
CA ARG A 300 -8.81 -10.86 3.86
C ARG A 300 -7.54 -10.12 3.43
N LEU A 301 -7.58 -9.60 2.21
CA LEU A 301 -6.49 -8.81 1.64
C LEU A 301 -5.19 -9.63 1.58
N ALA A 302 -4.03 -8.98 1.60
CA ALA A 302 -2.73 -9.64 1.61
C ALA A 302 -2.32 -10.14 3.01
N PHE A 303 -3.12 -9.91 4.06
CA PHE A 303 -2.69 -10.17 5.43
C PHE A 303 -2.40 -11.64 5.75
N PRO A 304 -3.22 -12.63 5.29
CA PRO A 304 -2.91 -14.04 5.49
C PRO A 304 -1.59 -14.49 4.85
N GLU A 305 -1.10 -13.78 3.83
CA GLU A 305 0.16 -14.12 3.14
C GLU A 305 1.40 -13.88 4.00
N HIS A 306 1.30 -13.07 5.06
CA HIS A 306 2.43 -12.77 5.94
C HIS A 306 2.59 -13.76 7.09
N ILE A 307 1.59 -14.60 7.33
CA ILE A 307 1.58 -15.56 8.42
C ILE A 307 1.67 -16.98 7.83
N PRO A 308 2.59 -17.84 8.32
CA PRO A 308 2.62 -19.24 7.94
C PRO A 308 1.28 -19.92 8.21
N THR A 309 0.79 -20.75 7.27
CA THR A 309 -0.55 -21.39 7.35
C THR A 309 -0.79 -22.12 8.68
N GLY A 310 0.21 -22.81 9.21
CA GLY A 310 0.11 -23.53 10.49
C GLY A 310 -0.07 -22.63 11.73
N LYS A 311 0.03 -21.31 11.58
CA LYS A 311 -0.20 -20.34 12.65
C LYS A 311 -1.46 -19.49 12.44
N HIS A 312 -2.25 -19.78 11.40
CA HIS A 312 -3.42 -18.96 11.06
C HIS A 312 -4.45 -18.91 12.19
N GLU A 313 -4.71 -20.03 12.87
CA GLU A 313 -5.68 -20.09 13.99
C GLU A 313 -5.36 -19.13 15.15
N GLN A 314 -4.10 -18.71 15.30
CA GLN A 314 -3.64 -17.86 16.40
C GLN A 314 -3.50 -16.38 16.01
N HIS A 315 -3.49 -16.07 14.72
CA HIS A 315 -3.17 -14.73 14.22
C HIS A 315 -4.15 -14.21 13.17
N ILE A 316 -4.99 -15.05 12.59
CA ILE A 316 -5.90 -14.69 11.51
C ILE A 316 -7.35 -14.79 12.00
N TYR A 317 -8.00 -13.63 12.15
CA TYR A 317 -9.38 -13.54 12.59
C TYR A 317 -10.35 -13.43 11.39
N ARG A 318 -11.52 -14.06 11.49
CA ARG A 318 -12.51 -14.12 10.41
C ARG A 318 -13.64 -13.12 10.53
N ASN A 319 -13.95 -12.69 11.75
CA ASN A 319 -15.05 -11.76 12.04
C ASN A 319 -14.75 -10.94 13.32
N ASP A 320 -15.63 -9.98 13.62
CA ASP A 320 -15.44 -9.04 14.73
C ASP A 320 -15.46 -9.72 16.11
N GLU A 321 -16.18 -10.83 16.27
CA GLU A 321 -16.23 -11.62 17.50
C GLU A 321 -14.92 -12.42 17.69
N ASP A 322 -14.41 -13.01 16.62
CA ASP A 322 -13.12 -13.69 16.58
C ASP A 322 -11.99 -12.74 16.99
N LEU A 323 -11.97 -11.52 16.43
CA LEU A 323 -11.01 -10.48 16.81
C LEU A 323 -11.07 -10.11 18.30
N LEU A 324 -12.25 -10.08 18.92
CA LEU A 324 -12.41 -9.74 20.33
C LEU A 324 -11.95 -10.88 21.26
N ASN A 325 -12.10 -12.12 20.83
CA ASN A 325 -11.81 -13.31 21.63
C ASN A 325 -10.35 -13.77 21.54
N MET A 326 -9.64 -13.41 20.47
CA MET A 326 -8.19 -13.62 20.28
C MET A 326 -7.37 -12.60 21.06
#